data_AF-A0A2G6J2Z2-F1
#
_entry.id   AF-A0A2G6J2Z2-F1
#
_cell.length_a   1.000
_cell.length_b   1.000
_cell.length_c   1.000
_cell.angle_alpha   90.00
_cell.angle_beta   90.00
_cell.angle_gamma   90.00
#
_symmetry.space_group_name_H-M   'P 1'
#
loop_
_entity.id
_entity.type
_entity.pdbx_description
1 polymer ?
#
loop_
_entity_poly.entity_id
_entity_poly.type
_entity_poly.pdbx_seq_one_letter_code
_entity_poly.pdbx_strand_id
1 'polypeptide(L)'
;MGLMRTLYREIRDILGMAPPPENDTQRAERVCGELKSELGGKRSQDGDDYILTTQIDGRPVRILFEASPGRAALEVGASASQDVAWEVVADAQQGPTAVPRGFERVYVTSGIYVEGPSNDHVLQQQSLWQRLPTGARGVATQLLQKTFGKLEYSDGSVTLTPEVETIAGKSARYTVKSQLQSLLKVAEGIDQAWG
;
A
#
# COMPACT_ATOMS: atom_id res chain seq x y z
N MET A 1 14.31 21.10 -16.73
CA MET A 1 14.92 21.44 -15.43
C MET A 1 15.42 20.23 -14.60
N GLY A 2 15.38 18.99 -15.10
CA GLY A 2 15.82 17.81 -14.32
C GLY A 2 17.34 17.55 -14.32
N LEU A 3 18.03 17.81 -15.44
CA LEU A 3 19.45 17.48 -15.61
C LEU A 3 20.38 18.22 -14.63
N MET A 4 20.15 19.52 -14.40
CA MET A 4 20.96 20.31 -13.46
C MET A 4 20.78 19.87 -12.00
N ARG A 5 19.61 19.34 -11.63
CA ARG A 5 19.35 18.83 -10.26
C ARG A 5 20.07 17.51 -10.00
N THR A 6 20.11 16.62 -10.97
CA THR A 6 20.86 15.35 -10.88
C THR A 6 22.36 15.62 -10.79
N LEU A 7 22.88 16.51 -11.65
CA LEU A 7 24.31 16.88 -11.64
C LEU A 7 24.73 17.52 -10.30
N TYR A 8 23.87 18.37 -9.72
CA TYR A 8 24.15 19.04 -8.45
C TYR A 8 24.17 18.08 -7.24
N ARG A 9 23.36 17.01 -7.26
CA ARG A 9 23.40 15.95 -6.24
C ARG A 9 24.68 15.12 -6.34
N GLU A 10 25.01 14.66 -7.54
CA GLU A 10 26.20 13.85 -7.77
C GLU A 10 27.49 14.58 -7.37
N ILE A 11 27.60 15.88 -7.68
CA ILE A 11 28.73 16.71 -7.27
C ILE A 11 28.79 16.88 -5.75
N ARG A 12 27.66 17.01 -5.05
CA ARG A 12 27.64 17.14 -3.58
C ARG A 12 27.99 15.85 -2.86
N ASP A 13 27.57 14.71 -3.39
CA ASP A 13 27.98 13.40 -2.88
C ASP A 13 29.50 13.20 -3.01
N ILE A 14 30.10 13.66 -4.12
CA ILE A 14 31.56 13.69 -4.29
C ILE A 14 32.22 14.63 -3.27
N LEU A 15 31.59 15.77 -2.95
CA LEU A 15 32.09 16.77 -2.00
C LEU A 15 31.77 16.45 -0.52
N GLY A 16 31.16 15.29 -0.22
CA GLY A 16 30.81 14.89 1.15
C GLY A 16 29.77 15.79 1.83
N MET A 17 29.01 16.58 1.06
CA MET A 17 27.97 17.44 1.60
C MET A 17 26.65 16.68 1.72
N ALA A 18 26.01 16.77 2.88
CA ALA A 18 24.66 16.24 3.04
C ALA A 18 23.72 16.90 2.00
N PRO A 19 22.86 16.10 1.31
CA PRO A 19 21.88 16.66 0.41
C PRO A 19 20.96 17.63 1.17
N PRO A 20 20.47 18.69 0.52
CA PRO A 20 19.52 19.59 1.15
C PRO A 20 18.29 18.78 1.60
N PRO A 21 17.66 19.13 2.74
CA PRO A 21 16.49 18.40 3.22
C PRO A 21 15.42 18.39 2.12
N GLU A 22 15.00 17.19 1.73
CA GLU A 22 13.89 17.02 0.79
C GLU A 22 12.58 17.29 1.53
N ASN A 23 11.76 18.18 0.97
CA ASN A 23 10.38 18.29 1.44
C ASN A 23 9.55 17.08 0.96
N ASP A 24 8.35 16.95 1.50
CA ASP A 24 7.47 15.80 1.31
C ASP A 24 7.12 15.56 -0.17
N THR A 25 6.74 16.61 -0.90
CA THR A 25 6.49 16.59 -2.35
C THR A 25 7.72 16.11 -3.13
N GLN A 26 8.92 16.58 -2.78
CA GLN A 26 10.17 16.15 -3.41
C GLN A 26 10.49 14.68 -3.14
N ARG A 27 10.16 14.17 -1.94
CA ARG A 27 10.30 12.74 -1.63
C ARG A 27 9.34 11.90 -2.46
N ALA A 28 8.07 12.30 -2.55
CA ALA A 28 7.08 11.63 -3.39
C ALA A 28 7.50 11.63 -4.87
N GLU A 29 7.95 12.77 -5.40
CA GLU A 29 8.45 12.89 -6.78
C GLU A 29 9.64 11.96 -7.02
N ARG A 30 10.62 11.96 -6.11
CA ARG A 30 11.84 11.17 -6.22
C ARG A 30 11.53 9.69 -6.22
N VAL A 31 10.82 9.19 -5.21
CA VAL A 31 10.52 7.75 -5.08
C VAL A 31 9.67 7.28 -6.25
N CYS A 32 8.71 8.09 -6.70
CA CYS A 32 7.94 7.80 -7.92
C CYS A 32 8.85 7.73 -9.17
N GLY A 33 9.80 8.64 -9.33
CA GLY A 33 10.75 8.65 -10.45
C GLY A 33 11.70 7.46 -10.45
N GLU A 34 12.23 7.09 -9.28
CA GLU A 34 13.06 5.90 -9.10
C GLU A 34 12.28 4.63 -9.46
N LEU A 35 11.07 4.47 -8.94
CA LEU A 35 10.23 3.31 -9.23
C LEU A 35 9.76 3.26 -10.69
N LYS A 36 9.45 4.39 -11.31
CA LYS A 36 9.14 4.46 -12.74
C LYS A 36 10.31 3.95 -13.59
N SER A 37 11.54 4.25 -13.18
CA SER A 37 12.74 3.84 -13.93
C SER A 37 12.96 2.33 -13.86
N GLU A 38 12.51 1.68 -12.79
CA GLU A 38 12.63 0.23 -12.59
C GLU A 38 11.43 -0.57 -13.10
N LEU A 39 10.21 -0.10 -12.83
CA LEU A 39 8.96 -0.81 -13.11
C LEU A 39 8.34 -0.39 -14.46
N GLY A 40 8.86 0.65 -15.09
CA GLY A 40 8.25 1.27 -16.25
C GLY A 40 6.93 1.99 -15.93
N GLY A 41 6.08 2.18 -16.94
CA GLY A 41 4.75 2.75 -16.79
C GLY A 41 4.67 4.28 -16.99
N LYS A 42 3.50 4.83 -16.64
CA LYS A 42 3.16 6.24 -16.77
C LYS A 42 3.10 6.89 -15.40
N ARG A 43 3.75 8.05 -15.28
CA ARG A 43 3.69 8.91 -14.09
C ARG A 43 2.77 10.09 -14.36
N SER A 44 1.91 10.41 -13.41
CA SER A 44 1.15 11.65 -13.33
C SER A 44 1.34 12.31 -11.97
N GLN A 45 0.85 13.53 -11.83
CA GLN A 45 0.90 14.34 -10.62
C GLN A 45 -0.50 14.88 -10.34
N ASP A 46 -0.90 14.93 -9.08
CA ASP A 46 -2.14 15.53 -8.61
C ASP A 46 -1.85 16.36 -7.36
N GLY A 47 -1.87 17.69 -7.48
CA GLY A 47 -1.36 18.57 -6.43
C GLY A 47 0.10 18.27 -6.06
N ASP A 48 0.33 17.94 -4.78
CA ASP A 48 1.63 17.53 -4.25
C ASP A 48 1.90 16.02 -4.38
N ASP A 49 0.89 15.24 -4.77
CA ASP A 49 0.98 13.79 -4.84
C ASP A 49 1.41 13.32 -6.23
N TYR A 50 2.03 12.15 -6.26
CA TYR A 50 2.48 11.53 -7.50
C TYR A 50 1.80 10.17 -7.69
N ILE A 51 1.44 9.86 -8.93
CA ILE A 51 0.83 8.57 -9.26
C ILE A 51 1.70 7.86 -10.28
N LEU A 52 2.01 6.59 -10.02
CA LEU A 52 2.62 5.69 -10.98
C LEU A 52 1.62 4.59 -11.36
N THR A 53 1.24 4.56 -12.63
CA THR A 53 0.43 3.47 -13.21
C THR A 53 1.31 2.60 -14.09
N THR A 54 1.33 1.29 -13.85
CA THR A 54 2.13 0.32 -14.61
C THR A 54 1.40 -1.02 -14.73
N GLN A 55 2.04 -2.01 -15.33
CA GLN A 55 1.60 -3.40 -15.33
C GLN A 55 2.75 -4.30 -14.86
N ILE A 56 2.44 -5.25 -13.98
CA ILE A 56 3.40 -6.25 -13.49
C ILE A 56 2.74 -7.61 -13.66
N ASP A 57 3.42 -8.54 -14.34
CA ASP A 57 2.92 -9.88 -14.61
C ASP A 57 1.50 -9.90 -15.23
N GLY A 58 1.23 -8.91 -16.11
CA GLY A 58 -0.06 -8.74 -16.77
C GLY A 58 -1.15 -8.09 -15.91
N ARG A 59 -0.89 -7.79 -14.62
CA ARG A 59 -1.82 -7.15 -13.71
C ARG A 59 -1.66 -5.63 -13.74
N PRO A 60 -2.76 -4.84 -13.79
CA PRO A 60 -2.67 -3.40 -13.63
C PRO A 60 -2.23 -3.07 -12.21
N VAL A 61 -1.29 -2.13 -12.08
CA VAL A 61 -0.76 -1.66 -10.80
C VAL A 61 -0.85 -0.14 -10.78
N ARG A 62 -1.35 0.41 -9.67
CA ARG A 62 -1.36 1.83 -9.40
C ARG A 62 -0.72 2.10 -8.04
N ILE A 63 0.21 3.05 -8.00
CA ILE A 63 0.89 3.49 -6.78
C ILE A 63 0.63 4.98 -6.62
N LEU A 64 -0.02 5.37 -5.54
CA LEU A 64 -0.20 6.76 -5.14
C LEU A 64 0.82 7.10 -4.06
N PHE A 65 1.73 8.03 -4.36
CA PHE A 65 2.69 8.60 -3.44
C PHE A 65 2.10 9.88 -2.85
N GLU A 66 1.52 9.77 -1.66
CA GLU A 66 0.98 10.89 -0.90
C GLU A 66 2.14 11.66 -0.27
N ALA A 67 2.31 12.92 -0.64
CA ALA A 67 3.33 13.78 -0.06
C ALA A 67 3.10 13.93 1.44
N SER A 68 1.87 14.24 1.85
CA SER A 68 1.46 14.26 3.26
C SER A 68 0.39 13.18 3.47
N PRO A 69 0.63 12.17 4.34
CA PRO A 69 1.64 12.12 5.39
C PRO A 69 3.02 11.55 4.96
N GLY A 70 3.27 11.27 3.68
CA GLY A 70 4.56 10.70 3.25
C GLY A 70 4.50 9.19 3.15
N ARG A 71 3.50 8.67 2.45
CA ARG A 71 3.26 7.23 2.25
C ARG A 71 2.93 6.89 0.81
N ALA A 72 2.99 5.61 0.50
CA ALA A 72 2.62 5.05 -0.79
C ALA A 72 1.43 4.10 -0.62
N ALA A 73 0.25 4.49 -1.09
CA ALA A 73 -0.89 3.59 -1.24
C ALA A 73 -0.71 2.76 -2.53
N LEU A 74 -0.99 1.47 -2.44
CA LEU A 74 -0.73 0.50 -3.50
C LEU A 74 -2.02 -0.19 -3.90
N GLU A 75 -2.24 -0.32 -5.19
CA GLU A 75 -3.40 -0.96 -5.78
C GLU A 75 -2.95 -1.93 -6.86
N VAL A 76 -3.44 -3.17 -6.79
CA VAL A 76 -3.10 -4.26 -7.72
C VAL A 76 -4.39 -4.89 -8.22
N GLY A 77 -4.53 -5.02 -9.54
CA GLY A 77 -5.65 -5.74 -10.13
C GLY A 77 -5.61 -7.25 -9.85
N ALA A 78 -6.79 -7.78 -9.51
CA ALA A 78 -7.08 -9.20 -9.41
C ALA A 78 -8.10 -9.59 -10.49
N SER A 79 -8.14 -10.88 -10.81
CA SER A 79 -9.03 -11.46 -11.84
C SER A 79 -10.32 -12.02 -11.24
N ALA A 80 -10.37 -12.19 -9.92
CA ALA A 80 -11.55 -12.64 -9.18
C ALA A 80 -12.78 -11.72 -9.37
N SER A 81 -13.97 -12.30 -9.09
CA SER A 81 -15.26 -11.61 -9.25
C SER A 81 -15.34 -10.31 -8.44
N GLN A 82 -15.90 -9.27 -9.08
CA GLN A 82 -16.19 -7.95 -8.48
C GLN A 82 -17.29 -8.02 -7.41
N ASP A 83 -18.02 -9.13 -7.30
CA ASP A 83 -19.10 -9.31 -6.32
C ASP A 83 -18.59 -9.56 -4.90
N VAL A 84 -17.28 -9.75 -4.74
CA VAL A 84 -16.64 -9.94 -3.43
C VAL A 84 -15.96 -8.64 -3.04
N ALA A 85 -16.37 -8.09 -1.90
CA ALA A 85 -15.72 -6.95 -1.28
C ALA A 85 -15.39 -7.25 0.18
N TRP A 86 -14.14 -7.05 0.57
CA TRP A 86 -13.75 -7.14 1.97
C TRP A 86 -12.69 -6.15 2.39
N GLU A 87 -12.71 -5.81 3.67
CA GLU A 87 -11.77 -4.88 4.28
C GLU A 87 -11.29 -5.45 5.62
N VAL A 88 -9.98 -5.40 5.84
CA VAL A 88 -9.38 -5.65 7.15
C VAL A 88 -8.44 -4.51 7.54
N VAL A 89 -8.37 -4.25 8.83
CA VAL A 89 -7.63 -3.12 9.40
C VAL A 89 -6.68 -3.63 10.48
N ALA A 90 -5.46 -3.12 10.51
CA ALA A 90 -4.53 -3.36 11.60
C ALA A 90 -4.88 -2.46 12.80
N ASP A 91 -4.71 -2.96 14.03
CA ASP A 91 -4.69 -2.09 15.20
C ASP A 91 -3.65 -0.98 15.00
N ALA A 92 -3.97 0.24 15.42
CA ALA A 92 -3.05 1.36 15.29
C ALA A 92 -1.77 1.12 16.09
N GLN A 93 -0.70 1.84 15.73
CA GLN A 93 0.59 1.72 16.44
C GLN A 93 0.49 1.96 17.95
N GLN A 94 -0.47 2.80 18.37
CA GLN A 94 -0.69 3.16 19.77
C GLN A 94 -1.65 2.20 20.49
N GLY A 95 -2.04 1.11 19.84
CA GLY A 95 -2.98 0.12 20.35
C GLY A 95 -4.37 0.22 19.71
N PRO A 96 -5.30 -0.65 20.15
CA PRO A 96 -6.65 -0.71 19.58
C PRO A 96 -7.39 0.60 19.81
N THR A 97 -7.94 1.16 18.74
CA THR A 97 -8.81 2.34 18.80
C THR A 97 -10.18 1.96 19.36
N ALA A 98 -10.88 2.92 19.96
CA ALA A 98 -12.26 2.69 20.39
C ALA A 98 -13.14 2.40 19.16
N VAL A 99 -14.01 1.39 19.27
CA VAL A 99 -14.97 1.07 18.21
C VAL A 99 -15.96 2.24 18.08
N PRO A 100 -16.16 2.80 16.88
CA PRO A 100 -17.13 3.86 16.67
C PRO A 100 -18.54 3.45 17.12
N ARG A 101 -19.34 4.43 17.58
CA ARG A 101 -20.70 4.15 18.03
C ARG A 101 -21.55 3.64 16.86
N GLY A 102 -22.19 2.49 17.03
CA GLY A 102 -23.00 1.85 15.99
C GLY A 102 -22.21 0.97 15.03
N PHE A 103 -20.94 0.71 15.33
CA PHE A 103 -20.10 -0.26 14.62
C PHE A 103 -19.81 -1.45 15.52
N GLU A 104 -19.60 -2.60 14.88
CA GLU A 104 -19.14 -3.84 15.48
C GLU A 104 -17.72 -4.13 15.00
N ARG A 105 -16.93 -4.82 15.82
CA ARG A 105 -15.54 -5.20 15.50
C ARG A 105 -15.27 -6.66 15.87
N VAL A 106 -14.67 -7.41 14.95
CA VAL A 106 -14.21 -8.79 15.20
C VAL A 106 -12.77 -8.95 14.73
N TYR A 107 -11.92 -9.50 15.60
CA TYR A 107 -10.55 -9.83 15.25
C TYR A 107 -10.51 -11.08 14.36
N VAL A 108 -9.87 -10.94 13.20
CA VAL A 108 -9.64 -12.07 12.27
C VAL A 108 -8.31 -12.77 12.54
N THR A 109 -7.38 -12.07 13.17
CA THR A 109 -6.12 -12.59 13.72
C THR A 109 -5.56 -11.59 14.74
N SER A 110 -4.42 -11.89 15.37
CA SER A 110 -3.78 -11.01 16.35
C SER A 110 -3.45 -9.63 15.75
N GLY A 111 -4.08 -8.58 16.29
CA GLY A 111 -3.88 -7.20 15.87
C GLY A 111 -4.51 -6.81 14.53
N ILE A 112 -5.37 -7.64 13.94
CA ILE A 112 -6.09 -7.34 12.70
C ILE A 112 -7.57 -7.67 12.87
N TYR A 113 -8.41 -6.73 12.50
CA TYR A 113 -9.85 -6.82 12.67
C TYR A 113 -10.61 -6.43 11.40
N VAL A 114 -11.86 -6.87 11.38
CA VAL A 114 -12.92 -6.37 10.50
C VAL A 114 -13.83 -5.47 11.34
N GLU A 115 -14.27 -4.35 10.79
CA GLU A 115 -15.17 -3.40 11.45
C GLU A 115 -16.29 -2.99 10.49
N GLY A 116 -17.50 -2.80 11.00
CA GLY A 116 -18.64 -2.44 10.15
C GLY A 116 -19.92 -2.15 10.92
N PRO A 117 -21.01 -1.75 10.24
CA PRO A 117 -22.20 -1.18 10.88
C PRO A 117 -23.11 -2.21 11.58
N SER A 118 -22.84 -3.51 11.44
CA SER A 118 -23.66 -4.57 12.04
C SER A 118 -22.85 -5.85 12.22
N ASN A 119 -23.30 -6.70 13.15
CA ASN A 119 -22.67 -8.01 13.38
C ASN A 119 -22.68 -8.89 12.12
N ASP A 120 -23.78 -8.90 11.36
CA ASP A 120 -23.89 -9.68 10.12
C ASP A 120 -22.86 -9.24 9.07
N HIS A 121 -22.65 -7.92 8.93
CA HIS A 121 -21.62 -7.38 8.05
C HIS A 121 -20.23 -7.86 8.49
N VAL A 122 -19.92 -7.75 9.76
CA VAL A 122 -18.59 -8.10 10.30
C VAL A 122 -18.34 -9.61 10.21
N LEU A 123 -19.35 -10.45 10.44
CA LEU A 123 -19.26 -11.90 10.26
C LEU A 123 -19.09 -12.30 8.79
N GLN A 124 -19.76 -11.61 7.87
CA GLN A 124 -19.56 -11.80 6.43
C GLN A 124 -18.10 -11.46 6.05
N GLN A 125 -17.59 -10.32 6.50
CA GLN A 125 -16.20 -9.89 6.28
C GLN A 125 -15.20 -10.90 6.84
N GLN A 126 -15.41 -11.37 8.08
CA GLN A 126 -14.59 -12.41 8.69
C GLN A 126 -14.62 -13.71 7.88
N SER A 127 -15.79 -14.12 7.38
CA SER A 127 -15.92 -15.32 6.54
C SER A 127 -15.18 -15.17 5.21
N LEU A 128 -15.23 -13.99 4.57
CA LEU A 128 -14.49 -13.72 3.33
C LEU A 128 -12.98 -13.78 3.57
N TRP A 129 -12.50 -13.16 4.65
CA TRP A 129 -11.10 -13.27 5.05
C TRP A 129 -10.68 -14.73 5.26
N GLN A 130 -11.48 -15.53 5.96
CA GLN A 130 -11.16 -16.94 6.24
C GLN A 130 -11.10 -17.82 4.99
N ARG A 131 -11.78 -17.44 3.90
CA ARG A 131 -11.73 -18.14 2.62
C ARG A 131 -10.42 -17.92 1.84
N LEU A 132 -9.66 -16.88 2.16
CA LEU A 132 -8.34 -16.68 1.57
C LEU A 132 -7.41 -17.87 1.87
N PRO A 133 -6.58 -18.30 0.91
CA PRO A 133 -5.57 -19.32 1.15
C PRO A 133 -4.68 -18.92 2.33
N THR A 134 -4.28 -19.88 3.16
CA THR A 134 -3.48 -19.63 4.37
C THR A 134 -2.17 -18.87 4.07
N GLY A 135 -1.55 -19.14 2.91
CA GLY A 135 -0.37 -18.39 2.46
C GLY A 135 -0.66 -16.91 2.22
N ALA A 136 -1.76 -16.59 1.54
CA ALA A 136 -2.18 -15.23 1.26
C ALA A 136 -2.57 -14.47 2.54
N ARG A 137 -3.29 -15.12 3.46
CA ARG A 137 -3.59 -14.56 4.79
C ARG A 137 -2.33 -14.26 5.58
N GLY A 138 -1.34 -15.15 5.55
CA GLY A 138 -0.04 -14.94 6.21
C GLY A 138 0.70 -13.73 5.66
N VAL A 139 0.75 -13.58 4.33
CA VAL A 139 1.38 -12.42 3.67
C VAL A 139 0.63 -11.13 3.98
N ALA A 140 -0.70 -11.12 3.88
CA ALA A 140 -1.53 -9.96 4.20
C ALA A 140 -1.37 -9.54 5.68
N THR A 141 -1.32 -10.51 6.59
CA THR A 141 -1.11 -10.25 8.03
C THR A 141 0.25 -9.59 8.27
N GLN A 142 1.32 -10.13 7.70
CA GLN A 142 2.67 -9.56 7.83
C GLN A 142 2.79 -8.17 7.20
N LEU A 143 2.09 -7.94 6.08
CA LEU A 143 2.05 -6.65 5.41
C LEU A 143 1.43 -5.60 6.33
N LEU A 144 0.23 -5.88 6.83
CA LEU A 144 -0.53 -5.00 7.72
C LEU A 144 0.18 -4.74 9.06
N GLN A 145 0.81 -5.76 9.66
CA GLN A 145 1.55 -5.56 10.91
C GLN A 145 2.80 -4.67 10.74
N LYS A 146 3.34 -4.55 9.52
CA LYS A 146 4.50 -3.68 9.24
C LYS A 146 4.08 -2.27 8.86
N THR A 147 3.00 -2.13 8.09
CA THR A 147 2.57 -0.84 7.53
C THR A 147 1.48 -0.16 8.34
N PHE A 148 0.81 -0.91 9.20
CA PHE A 148 -0.45 -0.51 9.81
C PHE A 148 -1.48 -0.08 8.74
N GLY A 149 -2.62 0.47 9.15
CA GLY A 149 -3.66 0.90 8.23
C GLY A 149 -4.53 -0.23 7.70
N LYS A 150 -4.84 -0.20 6.41
CA LYS A 150 -5.97 -0.92 5.83
C LYS A 150 -5.57 -1.73 4.60
N LEU A 151 -6.14 -2.93 4.46
CA LEU A 151 -6.10 -3.74 3.26
C LEU A 151 -7.53 -4.06 2.84
N GLU A 152 -7.84 -3.74 1.59
CA GLU A 152 -9.18 -3.90 1.01
C GLU A 152 -9.10 -4.66 -0.30
N TYR A 153 -10.12 -5.45 -0.57
CA TYR A 153 -10.42 -5.96 -1.89
C TYR A 153 -11.80 -5.46 -2.30
N SER A 154 -11.88 -4.75 -3.42
CA SER A 154 -13.10 -4.17 -3.95
C SER A 154 -12.96 -3.98 -5.46
N ASP A 155 -14.04 -4.13 -6.23
CA ASP A 155 -14.08 -3.81 -7.66
C ASP A 155 -12.96 -4.48 -8.50
N GLY A 156 -12.52 -5.67 -8.09
CA GLY A 156 -11.46 -6.42 -8.78
C GLY A 156 -10.05 -5.90 -8.50
N SER A 157 -9.83 -5.08 -7.48
CA SER A 157 -8.49 -4.64 -7.06
C SER A 157 -8.24 -4.86 -5.57
N VAL A 158 -6.99 -5.15 -5.23
CA VAL A 158 -6.50 -5.19 -3.85
C VAL A 158 -5.77 -3.89 -3.56
N THR A 159 -6.22 -3.17 -2.54
CA THR A 159 -5.69 -1.87 -2.16
C THR A 159 -5.09 -1.93 -0.75
N LEU A 160 -3.81 -1.58 -0.63
CA LEU A 160 -3.13 -1.32 0.63
C LEU A 160 -3.04 0.19 0.86
N THR A 161 -3.56 0.65 1.99
CA THR A 161 -3.42 2.02 2.48
C THR A 161 -2.64 2.02 3.80
N PRO A 162 -1.32 2.28 3.78
CA PRO A 162 -0.52 2.37 4.99
C PRO A 162 -0.96 3.49 5.92
N GLU A 163 -0.79 3.32 7.23
CA GLU A 163 -0.92 4.41 8.19
C GLU A 163 0.44 5.07 8.45
N VAL A 164 1.53 4.30 8.37
CA VAL A 164 2.89 4.81 8.60
C VAL A 164 3.47 5.47 7.37
N GLU A 165 4.46 6.34 7.59
CA GLU A 165 5.30 6.87 6.52
C GLU A 165 6.08 5.74 5.84
N THR A 166 5.88 5.54 4.54
CA THR A 166 6.56 4.50 3.76
C THR A 166 7.53 5.07 2.73
N ILE A 167 7.47 6.37 2.45
CA ILE A 167 8.41 7.05 1.54
C ILE A 167 9.46 7.90 2.24
N ALA A 168 9.60 7.74 3.55
CA ALA A 168 10.67 8.35 4.32
C ALA A 168 12.02 7.66 4.09
N GLY A 169 13.09 8.47 4.02
CA GLY A 169 14.47 7.98 4.02
C GLY A 169 14.95 7.33 2.72
N LYS A 170 16.18 6.80 2.77
CA LYS A 170 16.91 6.26 1.61
C LYS A 170 16.37 4.91 1.13
N SER A 171 15.68 4.16 2.00
CA SER A 171 15.18 2.82 1.70
C SER A 171 13.74 2.80 1.18
N ALA A 172 13.07 3.96 1.10
CA ALA A 172 11.68 4.13 0.67
C ALA A 172 11.31 3.28 -0.56
N ARG A 173 12.11 3.35 -1.62
CA ARG A 173 11.92 2.56 -2.84
C ARG A 173 11.83 1.06 -2.58
N TYR A 174 12.72 0.52 -1.75
CA TYR A 174 12.75 -0.91 -1.44
C TYR A 174 11.56 -1.31 -0.56
N THR A 175 11.15 -0.44 0.36
CA THR A 175 9.94 -0.62 1.16
C THR A 175 8.72 -0.76 0.27
N VAL A 176 8.51 0.19 -0.65
CA VAL A 176 7.37 0.17 -1.59
C VAL A 176 7.40 -1.06 -2.49
N LYS A 177 8.57 -1.46 -3.01
CA LYS A 177 8.69 -2.69 -3.81
C LYS A 177 8.34 -3.94 -3.03
N SER A 178 8.81 -4.06 -1.79
CA SER A 178 8.51 -5.21 -0.94
C SER A 178 7.02 -5.30 -0.60
N GLN A 179 6.37 -4.16 -0.35
CA GLN A 179 4.94 -4.07 -0.14
C GLN A 179 4.18 -4.48 -1.42
N LEU A 180 4.59 -3.99 -2.59
CA LEU A 180 3.98 -4.34 -3.88
C LEU A 180 4.10 -5.85 -4.19
N GLN A 181 5.26 -6.46 -3.95
CA GLN A 181 5.45 -7.91 -4.11
C GLN A 181 4.56 -8.72 -3.15
N SER A 182 4.36 -8.21 -1.94
CA SER A 182 3.45 -8.84 -0.96
C SER A 182 2.00 -8.73 -1.43
N LEU A 183 1.61 -7.56 -1.95
CA LEU A 183 0.26 -7.30 -2.47
C LEU A 183 -0.07 -8.13 -3.71
N LEU A 184 0.89 -8.33 -4.61
CA LEU A 184 0.76 -9.25 -5.76
C LEU A 184 0.45 -10.68 -5.31
N LYS A 185 1.13 -11.19 -4.28
CA LYS A 185 0.85 -12.52 -3.71
C LYS A 185 -0.53 -12.61 -3.06
N VAL A 186 -1.01 -11.52 -2.47
CA VAL A 186 -2.38 -11.45 -1.93
C VAL A 186 -3.39 -11.50 -3.08
N ALA A 187 -3.19 -10.73 -4.15
CA ALA A 187 -4.03 -10.76 -5.33
C ALA A 187 -4.08 -12.15 -6.01
N GLU A 188 -2.93 -12.84 -6.10
CA GLU A 188 -2.89 -14.25 -6.54
C GLU A 188 -3.70 -15.18 -5.63
N GLY A 189 -3.64 -14.97 -4.32
CA GLY A 189 -4.43 -15.74 -3.36
C GLY A 189 -5.93 -15.49 -3.46
N ILE A 190 -6.34 -14.27 -3.79
CA ILE A 190 -7.74 -13.91 -4.06
C ILE A 190 -8.20 -14.62 -5.34
N ASP A 191 -7.39 -14.58 -6.40
CA ASP A 191 -7.70 -15.28 -7.64
C ASP A 191 -7.83 -16.79 -7.43
N GLN A 192 -7.09 -17.39 -6.51
CA GLN A 192 -7.26 -18.82 -6.17
C GLN A 192 -8.55 -19.12 -5.40
N ALA A 193 -9.06 -18.17 -4.63
CA ALA A 193 -10.26 -18.36 -3.81
C ALA A 193 -11.57 -18.03 -4.57
N TRP A 194 -11.50 -17.19 -5.60
CA TRP A 194 -12.66 -16.63 -6.29
C TRP A 194 -12.51 -16.44 -7.81
N GLY A 195 -11.38 -16.81 -8.42
CA GLY A 195 -11.19 -16.88 -9.87
C GLY A 195 -11.48 -18.26 -10.43
#